data_AF-A0A8H7D8E3-F1
#
_entry.id   AF-A0A8H7D8E3-F1
#
_cell.length_a   1.000
_cell.length_b   1.000
_cell.length_c   1.000
_cell.angle_alpha   90.00
_cell.angle_beta   90.00
_cell.angle_gamma   90.00
#
_symmetry.space_group_name_H-M   'P 1'
#
loop_
_entity.id
_entity.type
_entity.pdbx_description
1 polymer ?
#
loop_
_entity_poly.entity_id
_entity_poly.type
_entity_poly.pdbx_seq_one_letter_code
_entity_poly.pdbx_strand_id
1 'polypeptide(L)'
;MNGDHASVEKGTAMGVKDLKMEATIQDLGEEVLAGKSYMELVHYLAAWNAKKIAEAGGEEAWKALSPAEQAERDKHLMTEIVAVLGKEAYDALSPEDRRTLNLFISNKECVVDW
;
A
#
# COMPACT_ATOMS: atom_id res chain seq x y z
N MET A 1 40.22 10.76 6.83
CA MET A 1 38.82 11.22 6.83
C MET A 1 38.06 10.28 5.90
N ASN A 2 37.67 9.09 6.40
CA ASN A 2 37.12 7.96 5.62
C ASN A 2 35.77 7.54 6.24
N GLY A 3 34.70 8.31 6.03
CA GLY A 3 33.43 8.05 6.72
C GLY A 3 32.15 8.32 5.93
N ASP A 4 32.16 9.24 4.95
CA ASP A 4 30.90 9.69 4.35
C ASP A 4 30.38 8.84 3.19
N HIS A 5 31.25 8.13 2.46
CA HIS A 5 30.80 7.32 1.33
C HIS A 5 29.93 6.13 1.75
N ALA A 6 30.32 5.41 2.81
CA ALA A 6 29.57 4.25 3.30
C ALA A 6 28.22 4.64 3.96
N SER A 7 28.12 5.86 4.50
CA SER A 7 26.90 6.40 5.10
C SER A 7 25.84 6.69 4.03
N VAL A 8 26.25 7.36 2.95
CA VAL A 8 25.36 7.69 1.82
C VAL A 8 24.89 6.43 1.10
N GLU A 9 25.79 5.47 0.84
CA GLU A 9 25.44 4.20 0.20
C GLU A 9 24.47 3.35 1.04
N LYS A 10 24.58 3.42 2.37
CA LYS A 10 23.65 2.75 3.29
C LYS A 10 22.27 3.43 3.28
N GLY A 11 22.23 4.75 3.28
CA GLY A 11 20.98 5.52 3.17
C GLY A 11 20.24 5.23 1.86
N THR A 12 20.95 5.26 0.73
CA THR A 12 20.37 4.95 -0.59
C THR A 12 19.88 3.50 -0.66
N ALA A 13 20.66 2.53 -0.13
CA ALA A 13 20.24 1.13 -0.11
C ALA A 13 18.99 0.89 0.77
N MET A 14 18.86 1.61 1.88
CA MET A 14 17.65 1.55 2.71
C MET A 14 16.45 2.13 1.97
N GLY A 15 16.60 3.28 1.31
CA GLY A 15 15.53 3.88 0.51
C GLY A 15 15.04 2.99 -0.63
N VAL A 16 15.96 2.35 -1.38
CA VAL A 16 15.58 1.41 -2.46
C VAL A 16 14.84 0.19 -1.90
N LYS A 17 15.26 -0.32 -0.74
CA LYS A 17 14.59 -1.44 -0.09
C LYS A 17 13.16 -1.07 0.32
N ASP A 18 12.98 0.09 0.92
CA ASP A 18 11.66 0.56 1.37
C ASP A 18 10.73 0.79 0.16
N LEU A 19 11.22 1.41 -0.92
CA LEU A 19 10.48 1.57 -2.17
C LEU A 19 10.06 0.22 -2.78
N LYS A 20 10.96 -0.78 -2.79
CA LYS A 20 10.63 -2.13 -3.28
C LYS A 20 9.58 -2.81 -2.41
N MET A 21 9.64 -2.63 -1.10
CA MET A 21 8.64 -3.15 -0.19
C MET A 21 7.29 -2.48 -0.46
N GLU A 22 7.24 -1.15 -0.54
CA GLU A 22 6.02 -0.40 -0.82
C GLU A 22 5.39 -0.83 -2.15
N ALA A 23 6.19 -0.93 -3.21
CA ALA A 23 5.72 -1.42 -4.51
C ALA A 23 5.19 -2.86 -4.43
N THR A 24 5.91 -3.76 -3.75
CA THR A 24 5.45 -5.16 -3.56
C THR A 24 4.11 -5.23 -2.83
N ILE A 25 3.95 -4.43 -1.77
CA ILE A 25 2.69 -4.35 -1.04
C ILE A 25 1.59 -3.77 -1.94
N GLN A 26 1.89 -2.72 -2.71
CA GLN A 26 0.91 -2.15 -3.63
C GLN A 26 0.45 -3.18 -4.67
N ASP A 27 1.38 -3.85 -5.34
CA ASP A 27 1.08 -4.84 -6.39
C ASP A 27 0.22 -5.98 -5.84
N LEU A 28 0.62 -6.58 -4.70
CA LEU A 28 -0.16 -7.64 -4.05
C LEU A 28 -1.56 -7.16 -3.64
N GLY A 29 -1.68 -5.91 -3.19
CA GLY A 29 -2.95 -5.33 -2.80
C GLY A 29 -3.89 -5.12 -3.99
N GLU A 30 -3.35 -4.63 -5.11
CA GLU A 30 -4.08 -4.46 -6.36
C GLU A 30 -4.51 -5.81 -6.94
N GLU A 31 -3.65 -6.84 -6.91
CA GLU A 31 -4.00 -8.20 -7.32
C GLU A 31 -5.14 -8.78 -6.49
N VAL A 32 -5.08 -8.65 -5.16
CA VAL A 32 -6.17 -9.11 -4.28
C VAL A 32 -7.45 -8.35 -4.56
N LEU A 33 -7.39 -7.04 -4.76
CA LEU A 33 -8.57 -6.22 -5.04
C LEU A 33 -9.20 -6.59 -6.38
N ALA A 34 -8.39 -6.78 -7.43
CA ALA A 34 -8.82 -7.18 -8.76
C ALA A 34 -9.40 -8.60 -8.80
N GLY A 35 -8.92 -9.48 -7.91
CA GLY A 35 -9.42 -10.85 -7.78
C GLY A 35 -10.77 -10.98 -7.05
N LYS A 36 -11.25 -9.93 -6.37
CA LYS A 36 -12.56 -9.96 -5.68
C LYS A 36 -13.69 -10.00 -6.69
N SER A 37 -14.72 -10.80 -6.40
CA SER A 37 -15.98 -10.71 -7.14
C SER A 37 -16.66 -9.35 -6.90
N TYR A 38 -17.56 -8.97 -7.81
CA TYR A 38 -18.33 -7.73 -7.66
C TYR A 38 -19.02 -7.60 -6.30
N MET A 39 -19.65 -8.68 -5.82
CA MET A 39 -20.35 -8.69 -4.53
C MET A 39 -19.38 -8.52 -3.36
N GLU A 40 -18.25 -9.22 -3.36
CA GLU A 40 -17.22 -9.07 -2.33
C GLU A 40 -16.66 -7.65 -2.32
N LEU A 41 -16.41 -7.08 -3.51
CA LEU A 41 -15.93 -5.72 -3.64
C LEU A 41 -16.93 -4.71 -3.08
N VAL A 42 -18.22 -4.83 -3.42
CA VAL A 42 -19.27 -3.94 -2.89
C VAL A 42 -19.33 -4.02 -1.37
N HIS A 43 -19.34 -5.23 -0.79
CA HIS A 43 -19.37 -5.39 0.66
C HIS A 43 -18.12 -4.82 1.34
N TYR A 44 -16.96 -5.06 0.75
CA TYR A 44 -15.68 -4.61 1.29
C TYR A 44 -15.58 -3.07 1.26
N LEU A 45 -15.86 -2.45 0.11
CA LEU A 45 -15.83 -0.99 -0.04
C LEU A 45 -16.91 -0.30 0.81
N ALA A 46 -18.05 -0.94 1.05
CA ALA A 46 -19.08 -0.39 1.94
C ALA A 46 -18.58 -0.25 3.39
N ALA A 47 -17.86 -1.25 3.91
CA ALA A 47 -17.28 -1.20 5.25
C ALA A 47 -16.25 -0.06 5.40
N TRP A 48 -15.37 0.08 4.39
CA TRP A 48 -14.38 1.15 4.33
C TRP A 48 -15.01 2.55 4.18
N ASN A 49 -16.04 2.67 3.36
CA ASN A 49 -16.79 3.92 3.24
C ASN A 49 -17.49 4.32 4.54
N ALA A 50 -18.07 3.37 5.27
CA ALA A 50 -18.67 3.64 6.58
C ALA A 50 -17.63 4.15 7.60
N LYS A 51 -16.42 3.57 7.61
CA LYS A 51 -15.29 4.04 8.43
C LYS A 51 -14.92 5.49 8.06
N LYS A 52 -14.69 5.77 6.77
CA LYS A 52 -14.34 7.10 6.26
C LYS A 52 -15.39 8.16 6.63
N ILE A 53 -16.68 7.84 6.51
CA ILE A 53 -17.77 8.75 6.88
C ILE A 53 -17.78 9.00 8.40
N ALA A 54 -17.58 7.96 9.21
CA ALA A 54 -17.48 8.11 10.66
C ALA A 54 -16.30 9.01 11.06
N GLU A 55 -15.13 8.86 10.42
CA GLU A 55 -13.94 9.70 10.62
C GLU A 55 -14.14 11.16 10.18
N ALA A 56 -15.05 11.41 9.23
CA ALA A 56 -15.46 12.76 8.87
C ALA A 56 -16.38 13.43 9.92
N GLY A 57 -16.81 12.70 10.95
CA GLY A 57 -17.78 13.18 11.94
C GLY A 57 -19.22 12.75 11.65
N GLY A 58 -19.41 11.77 10.77
CA GLY A 58 -20.71 11.25 10.36
C GLY A 58 -21.21 11.82 9.04
N GLU A 59 -22.38 11.36 8.62
CA GLU A 59 -22.96 11.60 7.29
C GLU A 59 -23.14 13.09 6.96
N GLU A 60 -23.63 13.89 7.90
CA GLU A 60 -23.86 15.32 7.68
C GLU A 60 -22.55 16.09 7.56
N ALA A 61 -21.55 15.73 8.36
CA ALA A 61 -20.22 16.33 8.29
C ALA A 61 -19.50 15.95 6.99
N TRP A 62 -19.65 14.70 6.53
CA TRP A 62 -19.17 14.26 5.22
C TRP A 62 -19.82 15.04 4.08
N LYS A 63 -21.15 15.19 4.10
CA LYS A 63 -21.90 15.94 3.07
C LYS A 63 -21.58 17.43 3.06
N ALA A 64 -21.17 17.99 4.19
CA ALA A 64 -20.76 19.39 4.29
C ALA A 64 -19.36 19.64 3.68
N LEU A 65 -18.55 18.60 3.46
CA LEU A 65 -17.27 18.73 2.76
C LEU A 65 -17.48 19.13 1.30
N SER A 66 -16.55 19.92 0.77
CA SER A 66 -16.53 20.22 -0.65
C SER A 66 -16.28 18.95 -1.48
N PRO A 67 -16.69 18.93 -2.76
CA PRO A 67 -16.41 17.79 -3.64
C PRO A 67 -14.92 17.45 -3.76
N ALA A 68 -14.05 18.46 -3.69
CA ALA A 68 -12.60 18.26 -3.73
C ALA A 68 -12.07 17.55 -2.47
N GLU A 69 -12.58 17.91 -1.28
CA GLU A 69 -12.21 17.26 -0.03
C GLU A 69 -12.75 15.82 0.04
N GLN A 70 -13.96 15.58 -0.46
CA GLN A 70 -14.51 14.22 -0.58
C GLN A 70 -13.65 13.38 -1.51
N ALA A 71 -13.29 13.89 -2.69
CA ALA A 71 -12.45 13.19 -3.66
C ALA A 71 -11.05 12.87 -3.12
N GLU A 72 -10.42 13.79 -2.38
CA GLU A 72 -9.11 13.54 -1.78
C GLU A 72 -9.19 12.45 -0.70
N ARG A 73 -10.24 12.45 0.11
CA ARG A 73 -10.49 11.39 1.09
C ARG A 73 -10.80 10.04 0.43
N ASP A 74 -11.54 10.03 -0.67
CA ASP A 74 -11.81 8.82 -1.45
C ASP A 74 -10.53 8.23 -2.04
N LYS A 75 -9.67 9.08 -2.59
CA LYS A 75 -8.35 8.67 -3.09
C LYS A 75 -7.51 8.08 -1.97
N HIS A 76 -7.45 8.76 -0.82
CA HIS A 76 -6.71 8.26 0.35
C HIS A 76 -7.24 6.91 0.82
N LEU A 77 -8.57 6.75 0.88
CA LEU A 77 -9.22 5.49 1.23
C LEU A 77 -8.79 4.35 0.30
N MET A 78 -8.75 4.59 -1.02
CA MET A 78 -8.31 3.58 -1.98
C MET A 78 -6.85 3.17 -1.77
N THR A 79 -5.97 4.14 -1.50
CA THR A 79 -4.56 3.86 -1.17
C THR A 79 -4.44 3.03 0.12
N GLU A 80 -5.21 3.35 1.16
CA GLU A 80 -5.21 2.60 2.42
C GLU A 80 -5.72 1.16 2.23
N ILE A 81 -6.81 1.00 1.46
CA ILE A 81 -7.38 -0.31 1.13
C ILE A 81 -6.33 -1.21 0.45
N VAL A 82 -5.67 -0.70 -0.59
CA VAL A 82 -4.65 -1.45 -1.33
C VAL A 82 -3.49 -1.81 -0.41
N ALA A 83 -3.01 -0.87 0.40
CA ALA A 83 -1.91 -1.12 1.33
C ALA A 83 -2.26 -2.21 2.37
N VAL A 84 -3.47 -2.19 2.93
CA VAL A 84 -3.91 -3.21 3.89
C VAL A 84 -4.03 -4.58 3.23
N LEU A 85 -4.70 -4.67 2.08
CA LEU A 85 -4.84 -5.94 1.35
C LEU A 85 -3.48 -6.52 0.94
N GLY A 86 -2.58 -5.66 0.48
CA GLY A 86 -1.23 -6.06 0.09
C GLY A 86 -0.41 -6.59 1.26
N LYS A 87 -0.53 -5.94 2.42
CA LYS A 87 0.12 -6.41 3.65
C LYS A 87 -0.45 -7.76 4.11
N GLU A 88 -1.77 -7.92 4.07
CA GLU A 88 -2.42 -9.18 4.41
C GLU A 88 -1.99 -10.30 3.45
N ALA A 89 -1.95 -10.02 2.14
CA ALA A 89 -1.48 -10.97 1.13
C ALA A 89 -0.02 -11.37 1.38
N TYR A 90 0.85 -10.39 1.62
CA TYR A 90 2.26 -10.60 1.91
C TYR A 90 2.48 -11.42 3.20
N ASP A 91 1.72 -11.12 4.26
CA ASP A 91 1.79 -11.82 5.53
C ASP A 91 1.25 -13.27 5.42
N ALA A 92 0.34 -13.53 4.46
CA ALA A 92 -0.23 -14.84 4.18
C ALA A 92 0.61 -15.71 3.23
N LEU A 93 1.67 -15.17 2.61
CA LEU A 93 2.56 -15.92 1.74
C LEU A 93 3.20 -17.12 2.45
N SER A 94 3.47 -18.17 1.67
CA SER A 94 4.27 -19.28 2.18
C SER A 94 5.67 -18.77 2.61
N PRO A 95 6.34 -19.44 3.57
CA PRO A 95 7.69 -19.06 3.96
C PRO A 95 8.69 -19.02 2.80
N GLU A 96 8.48 -19.86 1.78
CA GLU A 96 9.30 -19.90 0.57
C GLU A 96 9.06 -18.69 -0.33
N ASP A 97 7.81 -18.39 -0.68
CA ASP A 97 7.46 -17.27 -1.55
C ASP A 97 7.84 -15.94 -0.90
N ARG A 98 7.54 -15.81 0.40
CA ARG A 98 7.93 -14.65 1.19
C ARG A 98 9.44 -14.49 1.24
N ARG A 99 10.20 -15.59 1.37
CA ARG A 99 11.67 -15.52 1.32
C ARG A 99 12.16 -15.05 -0.05
N THR A 100 11.59 -15.56 -1.13
CA THR A 100 11.92 -15.16 -2.49
C THR A 100 11.70 -13.66 -2.72
N LEU A 101 10.54 -13.14 -2.32
CA LEU A 101 10.26 -11.70 -2.39
C LEU A 101 11.22 -10.88 -1.51
N ASN A 102 11.52 -11.33 -0.29
CA ASN A 102 12.47 -10.63 0.57
C ASN A 102 13.89 -10.57 -0.01
N LEU A 103 14.30 -11.60 -0.75
CA LEU A 103 15.59 -11.60 -1.46
C LEU A 103 15.59 -10.55 -2.58
N PHE A 104 14.50 -10.44 -3.35
CA PHE A 104 14.33 -9.39 -4.35
C PHE A 104 14.37 -7.99 -3.73
N ILE A 105 13.60 -7.77 -2.64
CA ILE A 105 13.51 -6.49 -1.93
C ILE A 105 14.86 -6.08 -1.34
N SER A 106 15.62 -7.03 -0.81
CA SER A 106 16.92 -6.76 -0.16
C SER A 106 18.07 -6.57 -1.16
N ASN A 107 17.89 -6.96 -2.42
CA ASN A 107 18.91 -6.81 -3.45
C ASN A 107 18.96 -5.37 -3.98
N LYS A 108 20.16 -4.77 -3.98
CA LYS A 108 20.39 -3.38 -4.39
C LYS A 108 20.39 -3.18 -5.91
N GLU A 109 20.56 -4.24 -6.70
CA GLU A 109 20.90 -4.14 -8.13
C GLU A 109 19.72 -4.38 -9.10
N CYS A 110 18.53 -4.76 -8.62
CA CYS A 110 17.40 -5.01 -9.53
C CYS A 110 16.66 -3.71 -9.85
N VAL A 111 16.76 -3.28 -11.12
CA VAL A 111 16.00 -2.22 -11.78
C VAL A 111 14.55 -2.71 -11.95
N VAL A 112 13.59 -1.91 -11.49
CA VAL A 112 12.19 -2.01 -11.91
C VAL A 112 12.11 -1.30 -13.27
N ASP A 113 12.14 -2.10 -14.34
CA ASP A 113 11.80 -1.59 -15.67
C ASP A 113 10.27 -1.36 -15.69
N TRP A 114 9.88 -0.08 -15.83
CA TRP A 114 8.50 0.37 -16.05
C TRP A 114 8.16 0.37 -17.54
#